data_AF-A0A699ZQ08-F1
#
_entry.id   AF-A0A699ZQ08-F1
#
_cell.length_a   1.000
_cell.length_b   1.000
_cell.length_c   1.000
_cell.angle_alpha   90.00
_cell.angle_beta   90.00
_cell.angle_gamma   90.00
#
_symmetry.space_group_name_H-M   'P 1'
#
loop_
_entity.id
_entity.type
_entity.pdbx_description
1 polymer ?
#
loop_
_entity_poly.entity_id
_entity_poly.type
_entity_poly.pdbx_seq_one_letter_code
_entity_poly.pdbx_strand_id
1 'polypeptide(L)' 'ELLLGTGHGPEVDWWALGAILYEFVIGVPPFNADSPEEIFDNILDRSISWPEDEEDMSLECRDL' A
#
# COMPACT_ATOMS: atom_id res chain seq x y z
N GLU A 1 3.17 11.91 -4.63
CA GLU A 1 2.82 13.34 -4.75
C GLU A 1 2.79 14.04 -3.40
N LEU A 2 1.98 13.56 -2.45
CA LEU A 2 1.89 14.16 -1.11
C LEU A 2 3.24 14.18 -0.37
N LEU A 3 3.98 13.06 -0.39
CA LEU A 3 5.30 12.94 0.27
C LEU A 3 6.41 13.72 -0.45
N LEU A 4 6.21 14.01 -1.74
CA LEU A 4 7.16 14.80 -2.55
C LEU A 4 6.81 16.30 -2.53
N GLY A 5 5.75 16.70 -1.83
CA GLY A 5 5.28 18.09 -1.76
C GLY A 5 4.79 18.64 -3.10
N THR A 6 4.59 17.80 -4.11
CA THR A 6 3.93 18.21 -5.35
C THR A 6 2.43 18.33 -5.07
N GLY A 7 1.73 19.21 -5.79
CA GLY A 7 0.27 19.34 -5.65
C GLY A 7 -0.43 17.98 -5.62
N HIS A 8 -1.46 17.86 -4.79
CA HIS A 8 -2.27 16.65 -4.65
C HIS A 8 -3.67 16.95 -5.17
N GLY A 9 -4.28 15.99 -5.85
CA GLY A 9 -5.70 16.01 -6.17
C GLY A 9 -6.41 14.77 -5.64
N PRO A 10 -7.67 14.53 -6.06
CA PRO A 10 -8.53 13.47 -5.51
C PRO A 10 -7.98 12.04 -5.64
N GLU A 11 -7.00 11.85 -6.51
CA GLU A 11 -6.22 10.64 -6.78
C GLU A 11 -5.47 10.12 -5.54
N VAL A 12 -5.16 10.99 -4.58
CA VAL A 12 -4.61 10.56 -3.29
C VAL A 12 -5.63 9.74 -2.49
N ASP A 13 -6.94 10.01 -2.64
CA ASP A 13 -7.97 9.25 -1.94
C ASP A 13 -8.06 7.81 -2.47
N TRP A 14 -7.85 7.60 -3.77
CA TRP A 14 -7.78 6.25 -4.36
C TRP A 14 -6.55 5.47 -3.88
N TRP A 15 -5.42 6.15 -3.73
CA TRP A 15 -4.23 5.54 -3.13
C TRP A 15 -4.49 5.12 -1.68
N ALA A 16 -5.12 5.99 -0.88
CA ALA A 16 -5.50 5.68 0.49
C ALA A 16 -6.52 4.53 0.57
N LEU A 17 -7.48 4.48 -0.35
CA LEU A 17 -8.43 3.37 -0.45
C LEU A 17 -7.73 2.04 -0.70
N GLY A 18 -6.75 2.00 -1.62
CA GLY A 18 -5.95 0.80 -1.88
C GLY A 18 -5.17 0.34 -0.66
N ALA A 19 -4.56 1.27 0.09
CA ALA A 19 -3.86 0.96 1.32
C ALA A 19 -4.78 0.37 2.41
N ILE A 20 -5.98 0.94 2.57
CA ILE A 20 -6.99 0.44 3.52
C ILE A 20 -7.52 -0.94 3.08
N LEU A 21 -7.77 -1.13 1.79
CA LEU A 21 -8.23 -2.42 1.25
C LEU A 21 -7.21 -3.52 1.52
N TYR A 22 -5.93 -3.25 1.26
CA TYR A 22 -4.85 -4.17 1.58
C TYR A 22 -4.85 -4.53 3.07
N GLU A 23 -4.95 -3.53 3.96
CA GLU A 23 -4.98 -3.74 5.41
C GLU A 23 -6.17 -4.59 5.86
N PHE A 24 -7.34 -4.45 5.22
CA PHE A 24 -8.50 -5.30 5.53
C PHE A 24 -8.30 -6.77 5.17
N VAL A 25 -7.51 -7.05 4.13
CA VAL A 25 -7.25 -8.42 3.67
C VAL A 25 -6.10 -9.05 4.45
N ILE A 26 -5.01 -8.31 4.65
CA ILE A 26 -3.75 -8.82 5.22
C ILE A 26 -3.66 -8.60 6.74
N GLY A 27 -4.43 -7.66 7.28
CA GLY A 27 -4.41 -7.28 8.69
C GLY A 27 -3.28 -6.33 9.09
N VAL A 28 -2.39 -5.97 8.17
CA VAL A 28 -1.36 -4.93 8.36
C VAL A 28 -1.26 -4.02 7.14
N PRO A 29 -0.86 -2.73 7.30
CA PRO A 29 -0.69 -1.81 6.17
C PRO A 29 0.38 -2.28 5.17
N PRO A 30 0.25 -1.94 3.87
CA PRO A 30 1.13 -2.47 2.81
C PRO A 30 2.59 -2.01 2.88
N PHE A 31 2.86 -0.89 3.54
CA PHE A 31 4.20 -0.29 3.64
C PHE A 31 4.71 -0.24 5.08
N ASN A 32 4.16 -1.07 5.97
CA ASN A 32 4.53 -1.08 7.39
C ASN A 32 6.01 -1.48 7.58
N ALA A 33 6.76 -0.69 8.35
CA ALA A 33 8.18 -0.92 8.65
C ALA A 33 8.55 -0.38 10.05
N ASP A 34 9.77 -0.66 10.51
CA ASP A 34 10.21 -0.33 11.87
C ASP A 34 10.53 1.17 12.05
N SER A 35 10.81 1.88 10.97
CA SER A 35 11.10 3.32 10.98
C SER A 35 10.27 4.09 9.95
N PRO A 36 9.95 5.38 10.20
CA PRO A 36 9.30 6.22 9.21
C PRO A 36 10.08 6.30 7.90
N GLU A 37 11.41 6.42 7.95
CA GLU A 37 12.24 6.47 6.73
C GLU A 37 12.03 5.24 5.84
N GLU A 38 11.99 4.04 6.41
CA GLU A 38 11.72 2.81 5.65
C GLU A 38 10.29 2.78 5.08
N ILE A 39 9.30 3.30 5.81
CA ILE A 39 7.94 3.45 5.29
C ILE A 39 7.94 4.37 4.06
N PHE A 40 8.65 5.51 4.12
CA PHE A 40 8.77 6.43 3.00
C PHE A 40 9.42 5.77 1.79
N ASP A 41 10.54 5.07 1.99
CA ASP A 41 11.25 4.38 0.91
C ASP A 41 10.36 3.30 0.28
N ASN A 42 9.67 2.49 1.09
CA ASN A 42 8.72 1.48 0.61
C ASN A 42 7.57 2.08 -0.22
N ILE A 43 7.04 3.24 0.18
CA ILE A 43 6.00 3.95 -0.58
C ILE A 43 6.54 4.45 -1.94
N LEU A 44 7.75 5.00 -1.96
CA LEU A 44 8.38 5.52 -3.19
C LEU A 44 8.71 4.41 -4.17
N ASP A 45 9.23 3.29 -3.66
CA ASP A 45 9.61 2.12 -4.46
C ASP A 45 8.43 1.19 -4.78
N ARG A 46 7.27 1.43 -4.18
CA ARG A 46 6.06 0.57 -4.28
C ARG A 46 6.33 -0.87 -3.84
N SER A 47 7.15 -1.01 -2.80
CA SER A 47 7.53 -2.29 -2.22
C SER A 47 6.40 -2.79 -1.32
N ILE A 48 5.55 -3.68 -1.86
CA ILE A 48 4.45 -4.32 -1.14
C ILE A 48 4.75 -5.81 -0.99
N SER A 49 4.69 -6.31 0.24
CA SER A 49 4.90 -7.72 0.58
C SER A 49 3.62 -8.54 0.36
N TRP A 50 3.37 -8.93 -0.88
CA TRP A 50 2.22 -9.77 -1.23
C TRP A 50 2.37 -11.18 -0.61
N PRO A 51 1.28 -11.77 -0.07
CA PRO A 51 1.28 -13.18 0.32
C PRO A 51 1.50 -14.08 -0.90
N GLU A 52 2.18 -15.20 -0.68
CA GLU A 52 2.50 -16.17 -1.74
C GLU A 52 1.38 -17.21 -1.95
N ASP A 53 0.57 -17.45 -0.90
CA ASP A 53 -0.49 -18.46 -0.90
C ASP A 53 -1.84 -17.86 -1.35
N GLU A 54 -2.50 -18.50 -2.34
CA GLU A 54 -3.81 -18.08 -2.84
C GLU A 54 -4.93 -18.18 -1.79
N GLU A 55 -4.73 -18.96 -0.71
CA GLU A 55 -5.65 -19.01 0.43
C GLU A 55 -5.65 -17.71 1.24
N ASP A 56 -4.54 -16.98 1.26
CA ASP A 56 -4.38 -15.72 1.99
C ASP A 56 -4.84 -14.51 1.17
N MET A 57 -4.77 -14.58 -0.18
CA MET A 57 -5.29 -13.54 -1.07
C MET A 57 -5.60 -14.09 -2.47
N SER A 58 -6.82 -13.84 -2.96
CA SER A 58 -7.19 -14.22 -4.33
C SER A 58 -6.52 -13.31 -5.38
N LEU A 59 -6.33 -13.83 -6.59
CA LEU A 59 -5.71 -13.08 -7.69
C LEU A 59 -6.52 -11.84 -8.08
N GLU A 60 -7.85 -11.91 -8.01
CA GLU A 60 -8.74 -10.78 -8.28
C GLU A 60 -8.56 -9.67 -7.24
N CYS A 61 -8.29 -10.04 -5.99
CA CYS A 61 -8.03 -9.07 -4.93
C CYS A 61 -6.69 -8.35 -5.11
N ARG A 62 -5.71 -9.03 -5.71
CA ARG A 62 -4.38 -8.47 -5.98
C ARG A 62 -4.36 -7.53 -7.20
N ASP A 63 -5.23 -7.75 -8.18
CA ASP A 63 -5.29 -6.98 -9.43
C ASP A 63 -6.13 -5.68 -9.33
N LEU A 64 -6.93 -5.55 -8.26
CA LEU A 64 -7.78 -4.40 -7.94
C LEU A 64 -7.00 -3.08 -7.78
#